data_AF-A0A022Y2B3-F1
#
_entry.id   AF-A0A022Y2B3-F1
#
_cell.length_a   1.000
_cell.length_b   1.000
_cell.length_c   1.000
_cell.angle_alpha   90.00
_cell.angle_beta   90.00
_cell.angle_gamma   90.00
#
_symmetry.space_group_name_H-M   'P 1'
#
loop_
_entity.id
_entity.type
_entity.pdbx_description
1 polymer ?
#
loop_
_entity_poly.entity_id
_entity_poly.type
_entity_poly.pdbx_seq_one_letter_code
_entity_poly.pdbx_strand_id
1 'polypeptide(L)'
;MSLLKSLQIAHLPPSLVVHVALYRDVKNSSFLREQLISANSAYEYAFIDASMILSTTHVLSAVFRAVNDYENKRLKSRNVHSEIVFALSPNNNIADAFRRFGIADSTTDLLVVKVSTSPEITHETVSKHLGEAVEGTQVTFDDTTLSQITDMSKIQKVYKLSNLAIHKPSKKPMDPAQGHGVEGVEEASRRRMETSVLGAIALRGS
;
A
#
# COMPACT_ATOMS: atom_id res chain seq x y z
N MET A 1 -8.46 -15.98 14.96
CA MET A 1 -9.19 -15.81 13.69
C MET A 1 -8.32 -14.98 12.78
N SER A 2 -8.22 -15.33 11.49
CA SER A 2 -7.45 -14.54 10.53
C SER A 2 -8.11 -13.19 10.30
N LEU A 3 -7.31 -12.11 10.22
CA LEU A 3 -7.75 -10.77 9.81
C LEU A 3 -7.55 -10.53 8.31
N LEU A 4 -7.37 -11.60 7.53
CA LEU A 4 -7.30 -11.53 6.07
C LEU A 4 -8.64 -11.01 5.54
N LYS A 5 -8.59 -10.00 4.66
CA LYS A 5 -9.77 -9.44 4.02
C LYS A 5 -9.80 -9.81 2.54
N SER A 6 -10.85 -10.48 2.09
CA SER A 6 -11.12 -10.67 0.66
C SER A 6 -11.98 -9.52 0.15
N LEU A 7 -11.56 -8.90 -0.94
CA LEU A 7 -12.20 -7.73 -1.54
C LEU A 7 -12.51 -8.00 -3.00
N GLN A 8 -13.73 -7.66 -3.40
CA GLN A 8 -14.09 -7.52 -4.80
C GLN A 8 -13.97 -6.05 -5.18
N ILE A 9 -13.11 -5.74 -6.15
CA ILE A 9 -12.94 -4.37 -6.62
C ILE A 9 -13.95 -4.13 -7.75
N ALA A 10 -14.71 -3.05 -7.64
CA ALA A 10 -15.67 -2.66 -8.67
C ALA A 10 -15.00 -2.52 -10.04
N HIS A 11 -15.70 -2.96 -11.09
CA HIS A 11 -15.24 -2.92 -12.48
C HIS A 11 -14.05 -3.83 -12.82
N LEU A 12 -13.56 -4.65 -11.89
CA LEU A 12 -12.67 -5.77 -12.21
C LEU A 12 -13.45 -7.08 -12.41
N PRO A 13 -12.90 -8.04 -13.17
CA PRO A 13 -13.52 -9.35 -13.36
C PRO A 13 -13.83 -10.04 -12.02
N PRO A 14 -15.01 -10.65 -11.85
CA PRO A 14 -15.39 -11.24 -10.57
C PRO A 14 -14.50 -12.38 -10.08
N SER A 15 -13.73 -12.99 -10.99
CA SER A 15 -12.76 -14.04 -10.70
C SER A 15 -11.47 -13.54 -10.02
N LEU A 16 -11.15 -12.25 -10.16
CA LEU A 16 -9.90 -11.66 -9.65
C LEU A 16 -10.11 -11.05 -8.27
N VAL A 17 -10.48 -11.90 -7.31
CA VAL A 17 -10.62 -11.51 -5.91
C VAL A 17 -9.27 -11.06 -5.36
N VAL A 18 -9.28 -10.01 -4.54
CA VAL A 18 -8.07 -9.47 -3.92
C VAL A 18 -8.07 -9.78 -2.43
N HIS A 19 -7.06 -10.49 -1.95
CA HIS A 19 -6.86 -10.77 -0.55
C HIS A 19 -5.81 -9.81 0.03
N VAL A 20 -6.15 -9.16 1.14
CA VAL A 20 -5.30 -8.16 1.80
C VAL A 20 -5.13 -8.49 3.27
N ALA A 21 -3.89 -8.45 3.76
CA ALA A 21 -3.56 -8.59 5.17
C ALA A 21 -2.54 -7.53 5.58
N LEU A 22 -2.68 -7.04 6.81
CA LEU A 22 -1.76 -6.06 7.41
C LEU A 22 -1.13 -6.68 8.66
N TYR A 23 0.19 -6.56 8.78
CA TYR A 23 0.97 -7.07 9.90
C TYR A 23 1.81 -5.96 10.52
N ARG A 24 1.96 -6.00 11.84
CA ARG A 24 2.89 -5.19 12.62
C ARG A 24 3.89 -6.09 13.32
N ASP A 25 4.98 -5.49 13.80
CA ASP A 25 6.04 -6.18 14.54
C ASP A 25 6.59 -7.41 13.80
N VAL A 26 6.71 -7.31 12.47
CA VAL A 26 7.24 -8.37 11.62
C VAL A 26 8.73 -8.59 11.92
N LYS A 27 9.11 -9.85 12.11
CA LYS A 27 10.46 -10.25 12.55
C LYS A 27 11.29 -10.92 11.46
N ASN A 28 10.65 -11.44 10.41
CA ASN A 28 11.28 -12.23 9.36
C ASN A 28 11.23 -11.54 7.97
N SER A 29 11.22 -10.21 7.92
CA SER A 29 11.13 -9.45 6.66
C SER A 29 12.32 -9.70 5.72
N SER A 30 13.52 -9.96 6.25
CA SER A 30 14.68 -10.39 5.45
C SER A 30 14.42 -11.70 4.71
N PHE A 31 13.87 -12.71 5.41
CA PHE A 31 13.46 -13.98 4.81
C PHE A 31 12.38 -13.78 3.73
N LEU A 32 11.34 -13.01 4.03
CA LEU A 32 10.27 -12.72 3.05
C LEU A 32 10.82 -12.03 1.80
N ARG A 33 11.76 -11.10 1.97
CA ARG A 33 12.43 -10.41 0.87
C ARG A 33 13.27 -11.36 0.02
N GLU A 34 13.99 -12.30 0.64
CA GLU A 34 14.75 -13.33 -0.06
C GLU A 34 13.85 -14.23 -0.92
N GLN A 35 12.65 -14.58 -0.44
CA GLN A 35 11.68 -15.34 -1.22
C GLN A 35 11.23 -14.59 -2.48
N LEU A 36 11.07 -13.26 -2.40
CA LEU A 36 10.75 -12.44 -3.56
C LEU A 36 11.91 -12.36 -4.56
N ILE A 37 13.14 -12.20 -4.07
CA ILE A 37 14.35 -12.09 -4.93
C ILE A 37 14.65 -13.41 -5.65
N SER A 38 14.53 -14.54 -4.94
CA SER A 38 14.64 -15.88 -5.53
C SER A 38 13.46 -16.25 -6.42
N ALA A 39 12.43 -15.40 -6.45
CA ALA A 39 11.21 -15.54 -7.22
C ALA A 39 10.48 -16.86 -6.98
N ASN A 40 10.41 -17.25 -5.71
CA ASN A 40 9.68 -18.41 -5.24
C ASN A 40 8.17 -18.21 -5.51
N SER A 41 7.57 -19.12 -6.28
CA SER A 41 6.16 -19.06 -6.64
C SER A 41 5.20 -19.16 -5.45
N ALA A 42 5.63 -19.83 -4.36
CA ALA A 42 4.85 -19.89 -3.12
C ALA A 42 4.70 -18.51 -2.46
N TYR A 43 5.66 -17.61 -2.71
CA TYR A 43 5.71 -16.25 -2.17
C TYR A 43 5.34 -15.20 -3.22
N GLU A 44 4.58 -15.58 -4.25
CA GLU A 44 4.09 -14.60 -5.21
C GLU A 44 3.01 -13.69 -4.58
N TYR A 45 3.45 -12.67 -3.87
CA TYR A 45 2.65 -11.65 -3.19
C TYR A 45 3.20 -10.27 -3.50
N ALA A 46 2.35 -9.25 -3.38
CA ALA A 46 2.82 -7.88 -3.25
C ALA A 46 3.09 -7.63 -1.76
N PHE A 47 4.33 -7.82 -1.33
CA PHE A 47 4.78 -7.38 -0.01
C PHE A 47 5.22 -5.92 -0.08
N ILE A 48 4.51 -5.09 0.66
CA ILE A 48 4.60 -3.64 0.63
C ILE A 48 4.99 -3.15 2.02
N ASP A 49 5.90 -2.19 2.12
CA ASP A 49 6.17 -1.46 3.35
C ASP A 49 4.94 -0.61 3.71
N ALA A 50 4.23 -0.98 4.77
CA ALA A 50 2.98 -0.32 5.15
C ALA A 50 3.18 1.14 5.58
N SER A 51 4.41 1.54 5.98
CA SER A 51 4.71 2.95 6.27
C SER A 51 4.61 3.86 5.04
N MET A 52 4.63 3.27 3.83
CA MET A 52 4.52 3.97 2.56
C MET A 52 3.08 4.05 2.04
N ILE A 53 2.11 3.58 2.81
CA ILE A 53 0.69 3.56 2.45
C ILE A 53 -0.07 4.59 3.24
N LEU A 54 -0.89 5.36 2.53
CA LEU A 54 -1.64 6.50 3.10
C LEU A 54 -3.05 6.11 3.52
N SER A 55 -3.68 5.22 2.77
CA SER A 55 -5.06 4.81 2.96
C SER A 55 -5.30 3.50 2.22
N THR A 56 -6.44 2.88 2.51
CA THR A 56 -6.97 1.75 1.75
C THR A 56 -7.18 2.13 0.28
N THR A 57 -7.72 3.32 -0.01
CA THR A 57 -7.91 3.83 -1.38
C THR A 57 -6.60 3.94 -2.14
N HIS A 58 -5.51 4.38 -1.49
CA HIS A 58 -4.17 4.42 -2.10
C HIS A 58 -3.75 3.04 -2.62
N VAL A 59 -3.84 2.00 -1.79
CA VAL A 59 -3.51 0.62 -2.18
C VAL A 59 -4.45 0.12 -3.27
N LEU A 60 -5.77 0.24 -3.06
CA LEU A 60 -6.77 -0.28 -3.98
C LEU A 60 -6.69 0.36 -5.36
N SER A 61 -6.27 1.63 -5.44
CA SER A 61 -6.04 2.30 -6.73
C SER A 61 -4.84 1.70 -7.47
N ALA A 62 -3.75 1.38 -6.77
CA ALA A 62 -2.62 0.67 -7.36
C ALA A 62 -2.99 -0.75 -7.79
N VAL A 63 -3.79 -1.46 -6.97
CA VAL A 63 -4.31 -2.79 -7.31
C VAL A 63 -5.20 -2.75 -8.54
N PHE A 64 -6.17 -1.84 -8.57
CA PHE A 64 -7.08 -1.66 -9.70
C PHE A 64 -6.29 -1.47 -11.01
N ARG A 65 -5.29 -0.59 -10.96
CA ARG A 65 -4.43 -0.34 -12.11
C ARG A 65 -3.63 -1.57 -12.53
N ALA A 66 -2.95 -2.22 -11.60
CA ALA A 66 -2.13 -3.39 -11.87
C ALA A 66 -2.93 -4.55 -12.46
N VAL A 67 -4.13 -4.80 -11.92
CA VAL A 67 -5.03 -5.83 -12.45
C VAL A 67 -5.57 -5.46 -13.83
N ASN A 68 -5.89 -4.19 -14.07
CA ASN A 68 -6.27 -3.75 -15.40
C ASN A 68 -5.12 -3.92 -16.42
N ASP A 69 -3.88 -3.62 -16.02
CA ASP A 69 -2.70 -3.85 -16.87
C ASP A 69 -2.45 -5.35 -17.09
N TYR A 70 -2.75 -6.21 -16.11
CA TYR A 70 -2.71 -7.67 -16.24
C TYR A 70 -3.73 -8.20 -17.27
N GLU A 71 -5.01 -7.83 -17.13
CA GLU A 71 -6.09 -8.26 -18.03
C GLU A 71 -5.83 -7.84 -19.49
N ASN A 72 -5.24 -6.64 -19.66
CA ASN A 72 -4.92 -6.12 -20.99
C ASN A 72 -3.54 -6.57 -21.52
N LYS A 73 -2.82 -7.44 -20.80
CA LYS A 73 -1.47 -7.93 -21.18
C LYS A 73 -0.45 -6.79 -21.38
N ARG A 74 -0.55 -5.74 -20.56
CA ARG A 74 0.32 -4.54 -20.57
C ARG A 74 1.19 -4.42 -19.32
N LEU A 75 1.43 -5.53 -18.61
CA LEU A 75 2.33 -5.55 -17.47
C LEU A 75 3.73 -5.09 -17.88
N LYS A 76 4.33 -4.22 -17.07
CA LYS A 76 5.75 -3.83 -17.22
C LYS A 76 6.66 -4.66 -16.34
N SER A 77 6.14 -5.11 -15.20
CA SER A 77 6.80 -6.00 -14.27
C SER A 77 6.48 -7.47 -14.58
N ARG A 78 7.01 -8.38 -13.75
CA ARG A 78 6.97 -9.82 -14.00
C ARG A 78 5.59 -10.44 -13.85
N ASN A 79 4.80 -10.00 -12.87
CA ASN A 79 3.45 -10.51 -12.60
C ASN A 79 2.57 -9.40 -12.02
N VAL A 80 1.28 -9.68 -11.83
CA VAL A 80 0.32 -8.69 -11.29
C VAL A 80 0.74 -8.18 -9.91
N HIS A 81 1.34 -9.02 -9.08
CA HIS A 81 1.77 -8.67 -7.72
C HIS A 81 2.92 -7.67 -7.72
N SER A 82 3.95 -7.90 -8.53
CA SER A 82 5.02 -6.92 -8.73
C SER A 82 4.49 -5.65 -9.41
N GLU A 83 3.45 -5.76 -10.24
CA GLU A 83 2.84 -4.61 -10.89
C GLU A 83 2.10 -3.73 -9.88
N ILE A 84 1.51 -4.29 -8.83
CA ILE A 84 0.89 -3.52 -7.72
C ILE A 84 1.95 -2.63 -7.05
N VAL A 85 3.10 -3.20 -6.70
CA VAL A 85 4.19 -2.43 -6.06
C VAL A 85 4.71 -1.36 -7.02
N PHE A 86 4.84 -1.69 -8.30
CA PHE A 86 5.20 -0.71 -9.31
C PHE A 86 4.14 0.38 -9.45
N ALA A 87 2.85 0.04 -9.45
CA ALA A 87 1.69 0.94 -9.58
C ALA A 87 1.60 1.99 -8.48
N LEU A 88 2.12 1.71 -7.28
CA LEU A 88 2.24 2.71 -6.22
C LEU A 88 3.19 3.85 -6.62
N SER A 89 4.28 3.56 -7.34
CA SER A 89 5.28 4.59 -7.63
C SER A 89 4.78 5.68 -8.59
N PRO A 90 5.05 6.97 -8.30
CA PRO A 90 4.76 8.05 -9.26
C PRO A 90 5.73 8.09 -10.44
N ASN A 91 6.79 7.26 -10.43
CA ASN A 91 7.80 7.20 -11.49
C ASN A 91 7.76 5.88 -12.26
N ASN A 92 8.41 5.85 -13.44
CA ASN A 92 8.47 4.68 -14.31
C ASN A 92 9.71 3.79 -14.05
N ASN A 93 10.38 3.95 -12.90
CA ASN A 93 11.55 3.13 -12.56
C ASN A 93 11.13 1.97 -11.65
N ILE A 94 11.08 0.77 -12.20
CA ILE A 94 10.66 -0.45 -11.51
C ILE A 94 11.53 -0.72 -10.27
N ALA A 95 12.85 -0.60 -10.40
CA ALA A 95 13.77 -0.85 -9.29
C ALA A 95 13.60 0.18 -8.16
N ASP A 96 13.39 1.46 -8.50
CA ASP A 96 13.11 2.50 -7.50
C ASP A 96 11.74 2.31 -6.85
N ALA A 97 10.73 1.83 -7.59
CA ALA A 97 9.42 1.49 -7.03
C ALA A 97 9.54 0.37 -5.99
N PHE A 98 10.24 -0.73 -6.31
CA PHE A 98 10.47 -1.82 -5.35
C PHE A 98 11.29 -1.40 -4.15
N ARG A 99 12.30 -0.55 -4.34
CA ARG A 99 13.12 -0.03 -3.24
C ARG A 99 12.33 0.89 -2.31
N ARG A 100 11.35 1.64 -2.82
CA ARG A 100 10.57 2.63 -2.05
C ARG A 100 9.32 2.06 -1.42
N PHE A 101 8.59 1.20 -2.12
CA PHE A 101 7.29 0.68 -1.68
C PHE A 101 7.33 -0.80 -1.32
N GLY A 102 8.30 -1.56 -1.83
CA GLY A 102 8.52 -2.94 -1.41
C GLY A 102 9.18 -3.02 -0.04
N ILE A 103 9.25 -4.24 0.49
CA ILE A 103 9.88 -4.49 1.79
C ILE A 103 11.41 -4.42 1.75
N ALA A 104 11.99 -4.10 2.90
CA ALA A 104 13.41 -4.17 3.20
C ALA A 104 13.65 -5.11 4.40
N ASP A 105 14.91 -5.45 4.64
CA ASP A 105 15.30 -6.32 5.76
C ASP A 105 14.94 -5.73 7.14
N SER A 106 14.68 -4.41 7.19
CA SER A 106 14.27 -3.67 8.39
C SER A 106 12.76 -3.41 8.46
N THR A 107 11.95 -3.94 7.54
CA THR A 107 10.51 -3.69 7.54
C THR A 107 9.85 -4.36 8.74
N THR A 108 9.11 -3.59 9.54
CA THR A 108 8.34 -4.03 10.71
C THR A 108 6.84 -4.04 10.47
N ASP A 109 6.36 -3.17 9.59
CA ASP A 109 4.95 -3.06 9.23
C ASP A 109 4.78 -3.48 7.76
N LEU A 110 4.08 -4.58 7.55
CA LEU A 110 3.96 -5.26 6.27
C LEU A 110 2.51 -5.25 5.80
N LEU A 111 2.28 -4.70 4.61
CA LEU A 111 1.05 -4.88 3.88
C LEU A 111 1.25 -5.99 2.83
N VAL A 112 0.34 -6.96 2.83
CA VAL A 112 0.32 -8.08 1.88
C VAL A 112 -0.88 -7.94 0.98
N VAL A 113 -0.68 -8.03 -0.34
CA VAL A 113 -1.76 -8.16 -1.32
C VAL A 113 -1.54 -9.39 -2.21
N LYS A 114 -2.59 -10.20 -2.36
CA LYS A 114 -2.66 -11.36 -3.27
C LYS A 114 -3.88 -11.22 -4.18
N VAL A 115 -3.70 -11.43 -5.47
CA VAL A 115 -4.78 -11.47 -6.46
C VAL A 115 -5.03 -12.93 -6.85
N SER A 116 -6.28 -13.37 -6.87
CA SER A 116 -6.69 -14.71 -7.29
C SER A 116 -6.61 -14.85 -8.81
N THR A 117 -5.39 -14.93 -9.34
CA THR A 117 -5.13 -15.16 -10.78
C THR A 117 -5.44 -16.59 -11.23
N SER A 118 -5.69 -17.50 -10.28
CA SER A 118 -5.95 -18.91 -10.54
C SER A 118 -6.89 -19.52 -9.48
N PRO A 119 -7.63 -20.59 -9.81
CA PRO A 119 -8.67 -21.14 -8.92
C PRO A 119 -8.16 -21.69 -7.58
N GLU A 120 -6.88 -22.06 -7.49
CA GLU A 120 -6.26 -22.55 -6.26
C GLU A 120 -5.97 -21.44 -5.23
N ILE A 121 -6.04 -20.18 -5.64
CA ILE A 121 -5.87 -19.03 -4.75
C ILE A 121 -7.22 -18.69 -4.13
N THR A 122 -7.49 -19.26 -2.96
CA THR A 122 -8.69 -19.02 -2.16
C THR A 122 -8.34 -18.27 -0.87
N HIS A 123 -9.37 -17.78 -0.18
CA HIS A 123 -9.18 -17.13 1.12
C HIS A 123 -8.48 -18.07 2.12
N GLU A 124 -8.86 -19.35 2.14
CA GLU A 124 -8.33 -20.35 3.07
C GLU A 124 -6.88 -20.69 2.75
N THR A 125 -6.53 -20.89 1.48
CA THR A 125 -5.16 -21.22 1.08
C THR A 125 -4.20 -20.06 1.36
N VAL A 126 -4.62 -18.82 1.06
CA VAL A 126 -3.86 -17.61 1.37
C VAL A 126 -3.74 -17.40 2.89
N SER A 127 -4.85 -17.53 3.63
CA SER A 127 -4.83 -17.34 5.08
C SER A 127 -3.95 -18.37 5.77
N LYS A 128 -3.96 -19.62 5.34
CA LYS A 128 -3.10 -20.67 5.89
C LYS A 128 -1.62 -20.35 5.61
N HIS A 129 -1.29 -20.07 4.35
CA HIS A 129 0.08 -19.78 3.96
C HIS A 129 0.66 -18.57 4.72
N LEU A 130 -0.09 -17.46 4.82
CA LEU A 130 0.37 -16.29 5.55
C LEU A 130 0.52 -16.54 7.06
N GLY A 131 -0.33 -17.39 7.65
CA GLY A 131 -0.21 -17.77 9.06
C GLY A 131 1.03 -18.59 9.40
N GLU A 132 1.58 -19.33 8.42
CA GLU A 132 2.81 -20.11 8.56
C GLU A 132 4.06 -19.29 8.15
N ALA A 133 3.92 -18.39 7.18
CA ALA A 133 5.06 -17.71 6.55
C ALA A 133 5.44 -16.37 7.21
N VAL A 134 4.49 -15.64 7.80
CA VAL A 134 4.74 -14.28 8.32
C VAL A 134 4.86 -14.33 9.85
N GLU A 135 6.04 -13.97 10.36
CA GLU A 135 6.26 -13.84 11.80
C GLU A 135 5.97 -12.41 12.26
N GLY A 136 4.70 -12.12 12.56
CA GLY A 136 4.26 -10.81 13.05
C GLY A 136 2.83 -10.84 13.60
N THR A 137 2.37 -9.70 14.08
CA THR A 137 1.01 -9.53 14.61
C THR A 137 0.08 -9.04 13.52
N GLN A 138 -0.89 -9.85 13.13
CA GLN A 138 -1.90 -9.42 12.17
C GLN A 138 -2.81 -8.35 12.80
N VAL A 139 -3.09 -7.28 12.07
CA VAL A 139 -3.97 -6.17 12.48
C VAL A 139 -5.01 -5.88 11.40
N THR A 140 -6.04 -5.12 11.74
CA THR A 140 -7.13 -4.81 10.80
C THR A 140 -6.64 -3.94 9.64
N PHE A 141 -7.02 -4.29 8.41
CA PHE A 141 -6.81 -3.45 7.24
C PHE A 141 -7.92 -2.40 7.11
N ASP A 142 -7.69 -1.24 7.74
CA ASP A 142 -8.53 -0.04 7.69
C ASP A 142 -7.69 1.25 7.75
N ASP A 143 -8.31 2.39 7.43
CA ASP A 143 -7.62 3.69 7.39
C ASP A 143 -7.16 4.14 8.78
N THR A 144 -7.89 3.76 9.84
CA THR A 144 -7.52 4.07 11.23
C THR A 144 -6.19 3.44 11.60
N THR A 145 -6.03 2.15 11.32
CA THR A 145 -4.79 1.40 11.60
C THR A 145 -3.64 1.89 10.71
N LEU A 146 -3.91 2.10 9.41
CA LEU A 146 -2.91 2.64 8.49
C LEU A 146 -2.40 4.02 8.92
N SER A 147 -3.27 4.88 9.46
CA SER A 147 -2.88 6.22 9.92
C SER A 147 -1.84 6.20 11.04
N GLN A 148 -1.81 5.13 11.84
CA GLN A 148 -0.84 4.93 12.92
C GLN A 148 0.52 4.40 12.43
N ILE A 149 0.56 3.85 11.20
CA ILE A 149 1.74 3.23 10.59
C ILE A 149 2.38 4.17 9.55
N THR A 150 1.56 4.98 8.89
CA THR A 150 1.95 5.85 7.76
C THR A 150 3.11 6.80 8.14
N ASP A 151 4.18 6.80 7.35
CA ASP A 151 5.21 7.84 7.39
C ASP A 151 4.88 8.94 6.37
N MET A 152 4.20 9.97 6.85
CA MET A 152 3.77 11.11 6.04
C MET A 152 4.95 11.82 5.36
N SER A 153 6.11 11.90 6.03
CA SER A 153 7.28 12.60 5.50
C SER A 153 7.89 11.85 4.32
N LYS A 154 8.02 10.52 4.43
CA LYS A 154 8.49 9.68 3.32
C LYS A 154 7.55 9.77 2.12
N ILE A 155 6.24 9.68 2.33
CA ILE A 155 5.26 9.77 1.23
C ILE A 155 5.35 11.13 0.53
N GLN A 156 5.36 12.24 1.28
CA GLN A 156 5.52 13.57 0.71
C GLN A 156 6.80 13.69 -0.13
N LYS A 157 7.91 13.12 0.35
CA LYS A 157 9.18 13.13 -0.39
C LYS A 157 9.13 12.29 -1.66
N VAL A 158 8.51 11.10 -1.62
CA VAL A 158 8.40 10.20 -2.78
C VAL A 158 7.52 10.79 -3.87
N TYR A 159 6.37 11.35 -3.50
CA TYR A 159 5.43 11.97 -4.42
C TYR A 159 5.76 13.44 -4.74
N LYS A 160 6.87 13.96 -4.22
CA LYS A 160 7.33 15.35 -4.42
C LYS A 160 6.27 16.39 -4.04
N LEU A 161 5.55 16.14 -2.94
CA LEU A 161 4.43 16.95 -2.46
C LEU A 161 4.87 18.13 -1.56
N SER A 162 6.12 18.56 -1.69
CA SER A 162 6.77 19.60 -0.87
C SER A 162 6.01 20.92 -0.80
N ASN A 163 5.13 21.18 -1.78
CA ASN A 163 4.35 22.42 -1.90
C ASN A 163 2.92 22.32 -1.36
N LEU A 164 2.49 21.16 -0.84
CA LEU A 164 1.18 20.99 -0.20
C LEU A 164 1.17 21.41 1.28
N ALA A 165 2.30 21.86 1.81
CA ALA A 165 2.35 22.51 3.11
C ALA A 165 1.47 23.76 3.05
N ILE A 166 0.28 23.64 3.64
CA ILE A 166 -0.57 24.78 4.00
C ILE A 166 0.34 25.78 4.70
N HIS A 167 0.31 27.04 4.26
CA HIS A 167 0.92 28.17 4.96
C HIS A 167 0.85 27.91 6.47
N LYS A 168 2.01 27.76 7.13
CA LYS A 168 2.06 27.89 8.59
C LYS A 168 1.29 29.16 8.91
N PRO A 169 0.26 29.13 9.78
CA PRO A 169 -0.39 30.36 10.16
C PRO A 169 0.71 31.29 10.66
N SER A 170 0.82 32.44 10.01
CA SER A 170 1.73 33.51 10.40
C SER A 170 1.64 33.69 11.91
N LYS A 171 2.78 33.75 12.60
CA LYS A 171 2.92 33.97 14.04
C LYS A 171 2.23 35.28 14.48
N LYS A 172 0.91 35.31 14.50
CA LYS A 172 0.12 36.24 15.29
C LYS A 172 -0.38 35.48 16.51
N PRO A 173 -0.34 36.07 17.71
CA PRO A 173 -0.87 35.40 18.90
C PRO A 173 -2.36 35.16 18.65
N MET A 174 -2.81 33.90 18.67
CA MET A 174 -4.23 33.55 18.67
C MET A 174 -4.71 33.51 20.12
N ASP A 175 -5.88 34.12 20.35
CA ASP A 175 -6.62 34.05 21.61
C ASP A 175 -6.88 32.59 22.04
N PRO A 176 -6.78 32.26 23.34
CA PRO A 176 -6.89 30.88 23.84
C PRO A 176 -8.29 30.25 23.80
N ALA A 177 -9.26 30.83 23.07
CA ALA A 177 -10.67 30.45 23.16
C ALA A 177 -11.20 29.53 22.03
N GLN A 178 -10.36 29.02 21.12
CA GLN A 178 -10.80 28.13 20.02
C GLN A 178 -10.05 26.80 19.99
N GLY A 179 -10.50 25.85 20.81
CA GLY A 179 -9.98 24.48 20.87
C GLY A 179 -10.53 23.52 19.80
N HIS A 180 -10.87 23.99 18.58
CA HIS A 180 -11.48 23.14 17.52
C HIS A 180 -10.74 23.21 16.16
N GLY A 181 -9.54 23.80 16.10
CA GLY A 181 -8.89 24.14 14.82
C GLY A 181 -7.82 23.18 14.29
N VAL A 182 -7.26 22.28 15.10
CA VAL A 182 -6.03 21.54 14.73
C VAL A 182 -6.35 20.22 14.01
N GLU A 183 -7.28 19.41 14.54
CA GLU A 183 -7.67 18.12 13.93
C GLU A 183 -8.24 18.29 12.53
N GLY A 184 -9.08 19.32 12.30
CA GLY A 184 -9.65 19.59 10.98
C GLY A 184 -8.63 20.03 9.93
N VAL A 185 -7.53 20.66 10.34
CA VAL A 185 -6.45 21.09 9.42
C VAL A 185 -5.59 19.91 9.00
N GLU A 186 -5.27 19.00 9.92
CA GLU A 186 -4.52 17.78 9.63
C GLU A 186 -5.32 16.83 8.73
N GLU A 187 -6.61 16.65 9.00
CA GLU A 187 -7.49 15.83 8.16
C GLU A 187 -7.62 16.41 6.74
N ALA A 188 -7.80 17.73 6.61
CA ALA A 188 -7.84 18.40 5.32
C ALA A 188 -6.51 18.26 4.55
N SER A 189 -5.37 18.35 5.25
CA SER A 189 -4.05 18.14 4.66
C SER A 189 -3.88 16.70 4.17
N ARG A 190 -4.29 15.71 4.97
CA ARG A 190 -4.24 14.28 4.61
C ARG A 190 -5.09 14.00 3.37
N ARG A 191 -6.31 14.53 3.30
CA ARG A 191 -7.20 14.40 2.13
C ARG A 191 -6.58 15.00 0.86
N ARG A 192 -5.99 16.20 0.94
CA ARG A 192 -5.30 16.82 -0.21
C ARG A 192 -4.10 16.00 -0.69
N MET A 193 -3.34 15.45 0.27
CA MET A 193 -2.22 14.58 -0.02
C MET A 193 -2.70 13.30 -0.72
N GLU A 194 -3.78 12.70 -0.23
CA GLU A 194 -4.40 11.53 -0.84
C GLU A 194 -4.86 11.82 -2.28
N THR A 195 -5.59 12.91 -2.53
CA THR A 195 -5.97 13.30 -3.90
C THR A 195 -4.74 13.41 -4.82
N SER A 196 -3.64 13.95 -4.33
CA SER A 196 -2.41 14.12 -5.10
C SER A 196 -1.71 12.79 -5.39
N VAL A 197 -1.68 11.89 -4.40
CA VAL A 197 -1.15 10.52 -4.54
C VAL A 197 -1.98 9.73 -5.55
N LEU A 198 -3.32 9.75 -5.41
CA LEU A 198 -4.23 9.07 -6.33
C LEU A 198 -4.12 9.63 -7.75
N GLY A 199 -4.02 10.95 -7.90
CA GLY A 199 -3.77 11.60 -9.18
C GLY A 199 -2.46 11.14 -9.82
N ALA A 200 -1.38 11.01 -9.04
CA ALA A 200 -0.10 10.53 -9.55
C ALA A 200 -0.18 9.06 -10.02
N ILE A 201 -0.94 8.20 -9.33
CA ILE A 201 -1.16 6.81 -9.73
C ILE A 201 -2.03 6.75 -11.00
N ALA A 202 -3.10 7.55 -11.08
CA ALA A 202 -4.04 7.53 -12.19
C ALA A 202 -3.45 8.12 -13.48
N LEU A 203 -2.68 9.21 -13.38
CA LEU A 203 -2.16 9.97 -14.53
C LEU A 203 -0.80 9.48 -15.02
N ARG A 204 -0.14 8.55 -14.31
CA ARG A 204 1.16 8.03 -14.76
C ARG A 204 0.96 7.23 -16.05
N GLY A 205 1.53 7.76 -17.13
CA GLY A 205 1.48 7.17 -18.47
C GLY A 205 1.90 5.70 -18.52
N SER A 206 1.23 4.94 -19.38
CA SER A 206 1.62 3.61 -19.82
C SER A 206 2.97 3.64 -20.51
#